data_AF-A0A2E2VV17-F1
#
_entry.id   AF-A0A2E2VV17-F1
#
_cell.length_a   1.000
_cell.length_b   1.000
_cell.length_c   1.000
_cell.angle_alpha   90.00
_cell.angle_beta   90.00
_cell.angle_gamma   90.00
#
_symmetry.space_group_name_H-M   'P 1'
#
loop_
_entity.id
_entity.type
_entity.pdbx_description
1 polymer ?
#
loop_
_entity_poly.entity_id
_entity_poly.type
_entity_poly.pdbx_seq_one_letter_code
_entity_poly.pdbx_strand_id
1 'polypeptide(L)'
;MKNLKKLIYILSSINFLISQDEIAPNLNGTELFNYIQNNYSTTNVESYNSARDILYSEIDNTNGYVKCVYTDYSVQLNNSDPSTHLYENGINCEHLWPQSLGASSSPMKSDMHHLRPCKDNVNSARGNKPFNDIDDWLTETWYRLDYELNSIPSSNINEFSENGINYFEPKENVKGDIARAIFYFFTIYNDVADHGFFESQKEILYQWHNEDPINNLEINRTWNIASYQNNIPNPFIIDETLVFRTFFYEENSDNVGDITQDGIINIVDIILMVNFILELQDLNNEQFLSADGNEDGIINIIDILIVLNIILEN
;
A
#
# COMPACT_ATOMS: atom_id res chain seq x y z
N MET A 1 -54.04 23.79 -17.37
CA MET A 1 -52.68 23.89 -17.94
C MET A 1 -51.75 22.95 -17.18
N LYS A 2 -51.28 21.91 -17.88
CA LYS A 2 -50.17 20.96 -17.63
C LYS A 2 -49.71 20.66 -16.18
N ASN A 3 -50.05 19.46 -15.73
CA ASN A 3 -49.27 18.67 -14.77
C ASN A 3 -47.89 18.34 -15.37
N LEU A 4 -46.80 18.77 -14.73
CA LEU A 4 -45.44 18.39 -15.09
C LEU A 4 -44.90 17.41 -14.06
N LYS A 5 -44.93 16.11 -14.39
CA LYS A 5 -44.21 15.08 -13.63
C LYS A 5 -42.70 15.34 -13.80
N LYS A 6 -41.99 15.61 -12.70
CA LYS A 6 -40.52 15.56 -12.67
C LYS A 6 -40.09 14.12 -12.85
N LEU A 7 -39.57 13.77 -14.02
CA LEU A 7 -38.81 12.55 -14.25
C LEU A 7 -37.41 12.77 -13.65
N ILE A 8 -37.10 12.09 -12.56
CA ILE A 8 -35.73 12.00 -12.04
C ILE A 8 -35.06 10.90 -12.86
N TYR A 9 -34.12 11.27 -13.73
CA TYR A 9 -33.22 10.31 -14.36
C TYR A 9 -32.15 9.96 -13.34
N ILE A 10 -32.27 8.77 -12.72
CA ILE A 10 -31.16 8.14 -12.02
C ILE A 10 -30.24 7.61 -13.13
N LEU A 11 -29.15 8.32 -13.39
CA LEU A 11 -28.05 7.80 -14.19
C LEU A 11 -27.38 6.72 -13.34
N SER A 12 -27.74 5.46 -13.55
CA SER A 12 -26.93 4.35 -13.05
C SER A 12 -25.66 4.30 -13.90
N SER A 13 -24.55 4.82 -13.38
CA SER A 13 -23.23 4.51 -13.92
C SER A 13 -23.02 3.01 -13.78
N ILE A 14 -23.11 2.32 -14.91
CA ILE A 14 -22.67 0.93 -15.02
C ILE A 14 -21.14 1.02 -14.94
N ASN A 15 -20.60 0.76 -13.75
CA ASN A 15 -19.18 0.48 -13.60
C ASN A 15 -18.95 -0.85 -14.33
N PHE A 16 -18.31 -0.79 -15.50
CA PHE A 16 -17.65 -1.96 -16.03
C PHE A 16 -16.55 -2.31 -15.03
N LEU A 17 -16.82 -3.32 -14.19
CA LEU A 17 -15.76 -4.06 -13.52
C LEU A 17 -14.93 -4.69 -14.64
N ILE A 18 -13.84 -4.02 -15.00
CA ILE A 18 -12.74 -4.69 -15.69
C ILE A 18 -12.30 -5.73 -14.66
N SER A 19 -12.51 -7.02 -14.99
CA SER A 19 -11.89 -8.10 -14.24
C SER A 19 -10.38 -7.85 -14.33
N GLN A 20 -9.77 -7.33 -13.27
CA GLN A 20 -8.31 -7.39 -13.15
C GLN A 20 -7.95 -8.88 -13.11
N ASP A 21 -6.96 -9.28 -13.91
CA ASP A 21 -6.45 -10.64 -13.88
C ASP A 21 -5.73 -10.83 -12.54
N GLU A 22 -6.28 -11.68 -11.68
CA GLU A 22 -5.69 -11.99 -10.38
C GLU A 22 -4.33 -12.68 -10.57
N ILE A 23 -3.30 -12.15 -9.92
CA ILE A 23 -1.93 -12.65 -10.01
C ILE A 23 -1.79 -13.82 -9.03
N ALA A 24 -1.44 -14.98 -9.59
CA ALA A 24 -1.22 -16.23 -8.86
C ALA A 24 -2.35 -16.53 -7.83
N PRO A 25 -3.61 -16.66 -8.27
CA PRO A 25 -4.80 -16.67 -7.39
C PRO A 25 -4.83 -17.78 -6.32
N ASN A 26 -3.96 -18.78 -6.43
CA ASN A 26 -3.88 -19.90 -5.49
C ASN A 26 -2.73 -19.75 -4.46
N LEU A 27 -1.98 -18.65 -4.48
CA LEU A 27 -0.89 -18.39 -3.55
C LEU A 27 -1.28 -17.24 -2.62
N ASN A 28 -0.85 -17.34 -1.36
CA ASN A 28 -0.96 -16.27 -0.35
C ASN A 28 0.31 -16.24 0.52
N GLY A 29 0.39 -15.26 1.43
CA GLY A 29 1.45 -15.10 2.43
C GLY A 29 2.86 -15.17 1.83
N THR A 30 3.72 -15.97 2.47
CA THR A 30 5.12 -16.12 2.07
C THR A 30 5.28 -16.71 0.67
N GLU A 31 4.42 -17.64 0.26
CA GLU A 31 4.48 -18.23 -1.08
C GLU A 31 4.19 -17.20 -2.17
N LEU A 32 3.16 -16.38 -1.97
CA LEU A 32 2.82 -15.28 -2.88
C LEU A 32 3.90 -14.20 -2.88
N PHE A 33 4.44 -13.84 -1.72
CA PHE A 33 5.56 -12.89 -1.61
C PHE A 33 6.74 -13.32 -2.48
N ASN A 34 7.18 -14.58 -2.32
CA ASN A 34 8.28 -15.15 -3.10
C ASN A 34 7.95 -15.24 -4.59
N TYR A 35 6.71 -15.58 -4.95
CA TYR A 35 6.27 -15.60 -6.34
C TYR A 35 6.38 -14.20 -6.95
N ILE A 36 5.88 -13.17 -6.28
CA ILE A 36 5.93 -11.79 -6.76
C ILE A 36 7.38 -11.35 -6.93
N GLN A 37 8.21 -11.53 -5.91
CA GLN A 37 9.62 -11.15 -5.96
C GLN A 37 10.34 -11.80 -7.15
N ASN A 38 10.12 -13.09 -7.40
CA ASN A 38 10.79 -13.81 -8.49
C ASN A 38 10.29 -13.42 -9.89
N ASN A 39 9.02 -13.03 -10.05
CA ASN A 39 8.41 -12.79 -11.37
C ASN A 39 8.30 -11.30 -11.73
N TYR A 40 8.35 -10.41 -10.75
CA TYR A 40 8.20 -8.96 -10.94
C TYR A 40 9.47 -8.16 -10.60
N SER A 41 10.59 -8.84 -10.32
CA SER A 41 11.90 -8.17 -10.22
C SER A 41 12.44 -7.79 -11.60
N THR A 42 12.90 -6.56 -11.75
CA THR A 42 13.70 -6.13 -12.91
C THR A 42 15.18 -6.01 -12.56
N THR A 43 16.04 -6.47 -13.45
CA THR A 43 17.50 -6.19 -13.40
C THR A 43 17.92 -5.18 -14.46
N ASN A 44 17.04 -4.86 -15.42
CA ASN A 44 17.27 -3.85 -16.43
C ASN A 44 16.56 -2.56 -16.04
N VAL A 45 17.34 -1.62 -15.53
CA VAL A 45 16.89 -0.26 -15.24
C VAL A 45 17.78 0.71 -15.98
N GLU A 46 17.20 1.86 -16.30
CA GLU A 46 17.93 3.00 -16.84
C GLU A 46 18.95 3.55 -15.84
N SER A 47 19.92 4.33 -16.32
CA SER A 47 20.76 5.11 -15.41
C SER A 47 19.88 6.09 -14.61
N TYR A 48 20.29 6.46 -13.40
CA TYR A 48 19.47 7.34 -12.55
C TYR A 48 19.13 8.70 -13.19
N ASN A 49 19.99 9.23 -14.06
CA ASN A 49 19.66 10.44 -14.82
C ASN A 49 18.63 10.15 -15.92
N SER A 50 18.89 9.13 -16.74
CA SER A 50 17.97 8.68 -17.81
C SER A 50 16.57 8.37 -17.27
N ALA A 51 16.48 7.62 -16.17
CA ALA A 51 15.22 7.30 -15.50
C ALA A 51 14.42 8.55 -15.11
N ARG A 52 15.07 9.57 -14.54
CA ARG A 52 14.41 10.83 -14.19
C ARG A 52 13.99 11.62 -15.43
N ASP A 53 14.83 11.70 -16.44
CA ASP A 53 14.49 12.42 -17.68
C ASP A 53 13.30 11.78 -18.39
N ILE A 54 13.24 10.44 -18.45
CA ILE A 54 12.10 9.68 -18.99
C ILE A 54 10.83 9.93 -18.15
N LEU A 55 10.94 9.80 -16.83
CA LEU A 55 9.82 10.08 -15.93
C LEU A 55 9.25 11.47 -16.18
N TYR A 56 10.10 12.49 -16.23
CA TYR A 56 9.64 13.87 -16.30
C TYR A 56 9.18 14.28 -17.70
N SER A 57 9.83 13.81 -18.76
CA SER A 57 9.49 14.24 -20.12
C SER A 57 8.36 13.42 -20.75
N GLU A 58 8.17 12.18 -20.35
CA GLU A 58 7.23 11.25 -21.01
C GLU A 58 6.12 10.73 -20.09
N ILE A 59 6.47 10.24 -18.90
CA ILE A 59 5.55 9.44 -18.07
C ILE A 59 4.70 10.32 -17.14
N ASP A 60 5.34 11.21 -16.39
CA ASP A 60 4.73 12.14 -15.42
C ASP A 60 4.49 13.53 -16.04
N ASN A 61 4.48 13.60 -17.38
CA ASN A 61 4.25 14.82 -18.15
C ASN A 61 2.79 14.94 -18.58
N THR A 62 2.08 15.95 -18.07
CA THR A 62 0.73 16.28 -18.52
C THR A 62 0.74 17.63 -19.22
N ASN A 63 0.56 17.63 -20.55
CA ASN A 63 0.52 18.84 -21.38
C ASN A 63 1.73 19.77 -21.20
N GLY A 64 2.93 19.20 -21.03
CA GLY A 64 4.17 19.93 -20.81
C GLY A 64 4.45 20.31 -19.36
N TYR A 65 3.60 19.93 -18.40
CA TYR A 65 3.79 20.20 -16.98
C TYR A 65 4.12 18.92 -16.22
N VAL A 66 5.11 19.02 -15.33
CA VAL A 66 5.43 17.97 -14.34
C VAL A 66 4.99 18.46 -12.97
N LYS A 67 4.26 17.61 -12.25
CA LYS A 67 3.57 17.97 -11.01
C LYS A 67 4.13 17.19 -9.82
N CYS A 68 4.43 17.88 -8.73
CA CYS A 68 4.96 17.28 -7.50
C CYS A 68 3.93 16.42 -6.76
N VAL A 69 4.37 15.24 -6.31
CA VAL A 69 3.54 14.25 -5.62
C VAL A 69 2.85 14.81 -4.37
N TYR A 70 3.59 15.50 -3.49
CA TYR A 70 3.06 15.96 -2.19
C TYR A 70 2.29 17.29 -2.26
N THR A 71 2.60 18.19 -3.21
CA THR A 71 2.08 19.57 -3.16
C THR A 71 1.24 20.00 -4.34
N ASP A 72 1.19 19.25 -5.43
CA ASP A 72 0.64 19.72 -6.72
C ASP A 72 1.37 20.92 -7.34
N TYR A 73 2.50 21.37 -6.78
CA TYR A 73 3.37 22.34 -7.45
C TYR A 73 3.80 21.79 -8.80
N SER A 74 3.71 22.59 -9.86
CA SER A 74 4.00 22.14 -11.21
C SER A 74 4.86 23.13 -11.96
N VAL A 75 5.83 22.60 -12.70
CA VAL A 75 6.71 23.39 -13.57
C VAL A 75 6.49 22.93 -15.01
N GLN A 76 6.40 23.91 -15.92
CA GLN A 76 6.36 23.63 -17.35
C GLN A 76 7.76 23.29 -17.83
N LEU A 77 7.89 22.19 -18.57
CA LEU A 77 9.13 21.84 -19.26
C LEU A 77 9.43 22.83 -20.39
N ASN A 78 10.71 22.90 -20.73
CA ASN A 78 11.21 23.63 -21.89
C ASN A 78 12.02 22.67 -22.78
N ASN A 79 12.81 23.21 -23.71
CA ASN A 79 13.62 22.42 -24.63
C ASN A 79 15.00 22.01 -24.06
N SER A 80 15.22 22.15 -22.75
CA SER A 80 16.46 21.74 -22.09
C SER A 80 16.32 20.38 -21.40
N ASP A 81 17.39 19.92 -20.76
CA ASP A 81 17.40 18.66 -20.02
C ASP A 81 16.29 18.65 -18.93
N PRO A 82 15.33 17.70 -18.95
CA PRO A 82 14.15 17.77 -18.10
C PRO A 82 14.49 17.78 -16.62
N SER A 83 15.35 16.87 -16.16
CA SER A 83 15.68 16.77 -14.73
C SER A 83 16.51 17.96 -14.23
N THR A 84 17.38 18.53 -15.07
CA THR A 84 18.11 19.75 -14.75
C THR A 84 17.18 20.97 -14.66
N HIS A 85 16.30 21.15 -15.65
CA HIS A 85 15.35 22.28 -15.67
C HIS A 85 14.41 22.26 -14.48
N LEU A 86 13.86 21.09 -14.15
CA LEU A 86 13.00 20.94 -12.98
C LEU A 86 13.74 21.26 -11.68
N TYR A 87 14.98 20.81 -11.54
CA TYR A 87 15.82 21.11 -10.37
C TYR A 87 16.06 22.61 -10.19
N GLU A 88 16.39 23.32 -11.27
CA GLU A 88 16.57 24.78 -11.27
C GLU A 88 15.29 25.55 -10.89
N ASN A 89 14.12 24.90 -11.00
CA ASN A 89 12.81 25.45 -10.67
C ASN A 89 12.18 24.83 -9.39
N GLY A 90 13.01 24.20 -8.55
CA GLY A 90 12.62 23.74 -7.21
C GLY A 90 11.95 22.36 -7.17
N ILE A 91 12.08 21.54 -8.22
CA ILE A 91 11.59 20.16 -8.25
C ILE A 91 12.77 19.19 -8.33
N ASN A 92 12.89 18.30 -7.36
CA ASN A 92 13.84 17.19 -7.38
C ASN A 92 13.11 15.83 -7.44
N CYS A 93 13.87 14.74 -7.37
CA CYS A 93 13.32 13.38 -7.35
C CYS A 93 13.14 12.91 -5.92
N GLU A 94 11.91 12.58 -5.56
CA GLU A 94 11.55 11.81 -4.39
C GLU A 94 11.82 10.33 -4.65
N HIS A 95 12.49 9.71 -3.69
CA HIS A 95 12.55 8.26 -3.53
C HIS A 95 11.52 7.88 -2.47
N LEU A 96 10.34 7.41 -2.87
CA LEU A 96 9.27 7.07 -1.92
C LEU A 96 9.80 6.06 -0.89
N TRP A 97 10.60 5.09 -1.31
CA TRP A 97 11.48 4.36 -0.39
C TRP A 97 12.85 5.05 -0.26
N PRO A 98 13.26 5.56 0.92
CA PRO A 98 14.48 6.35 1.04
C PRO A 98 15.77 5.62 0.62
N GLN A 99 16.66 6.34 -0.10
CA GLN A 99 17.98 5.80 -0.51
C GLN A 99 18.84 5.33 0.68
N SER A 100 18.74 6.00 1.83
CA SER A 100 19.48 5.64 3.05
C SER A 100 19.00 4.33 3.69
N LEU A 101 17.85 3.80 3.28
CA LEU A 101 17.21 2.60 3.83
C LEU A 101 17.23 1.43 2.85
N GLY A 102 18.26 1.37 2.01
CA GLY A 102 18.46 0.31 1.04
C GLY A 102 18.57 0.83 -0.39
N ALA A 103 17.75 1.81 -0.81
CA ALA A 103 17.58 2.19 -2.22
C ALA A 103 18.76 2.94 -2.91
N SER A 104 19.97 2.95 -2.36
CA SER A 104 21.08 3.80 -2.85
C SER A 104 21.91 3.23 -4.00
N SER A 105 21.76 1.94 -4.34
CA SER A 105 22.48 1.30 -5.44
C SER A 105 21.55 0.84 -6.57
N SER A 106 22.12 0.62 -7.76
CA SER A 106 21.40 0.00 -8.87
C SER A 106 21.08 -1.46 -8.52
N PRO A 107 19.91 -2.01 -8.92
CA PRO A 107 18.89 -1.37 -9.77
C PRO A 107 17.91 -0.47 -9.01
N MET A 108 17.68 -0.72 -7.72
CA MET A 108 16.65 -0.05 -6.92
C MET A 108 16.74 1.48 -6.92
N LYS A 109 17.93 2.09 -6.98
CA LYS A 109 18.05 3.56 -7.06
C LYS A 109 17.33 4.17 -8.27
N SER A 110 17.31 3.45 -9.39
CA SER A 110 16.77 3.92 -10.65
C SER A 110 15.42 3.32 -11.00
N ASP A 111 14.89 2.40 -10.19
CA ASP A 111 13.58 1.80 -10.46
C ASP A 111 12.48 2.87 -10.36
N MET A 112 11.87 3.19 -11.49
CA MET A 112 10.92 4.29 -11.66
C MET A 112 9.59 4.08 -10.92
N HIS A 113 9.28 2.87 -10.45
CA HIS A 113 8.01 2.58 -9.75
C HIS A 113 7.92 3.30 -8.40
N HIS A 114 9.04 3.57 -7.71
CA HIS A 114 9.07 4.32 -6.44
C HIS A 114 9.66 5.74 -6.56
N LEU A 115 9.98 6.19 -7.78
CA LEU A 115 10.42 7.57 -8.02
C LEU A 115 9.23 8.48 -8.33
N ARG A 116 9.27 9.71 -7.80
CA ARG A 116 8.28 10.76 -8.07
C ARG A 116 8.93 12.15 -8.16
N PRO A 117 8.42 13.07 -8.99
CA PRO A 117 8.78 14.48 -8.89
C PRO A 117 8.28 15.07 -7.55
N CYS A 118 9.11 15.86 -6.88
CA CYS A 118 8.76 16.45 -5.57
C CYS A 118 9.39 17.83 -5.40
N LYS A 119 8.71 18.71 -4.66
CA LYS A 119 9.23 20.04 -4.36
C LYS A 119 10.41 19.90 -3.41
N ASP A 120 11.52 20.55 -3.71
CA ASP A 120 12.81 20.31 -3.08
C ASP A 120 12.82 20.47 -1.55
N ASN A 121 12.17 21.51 -1.02
CA ASN A 121 12.02 21.76 0.41
C ASN A 121 11.14 20.71 1.09
N VAL A 122 10.10 20.20 0.39
CA VAL A 122 9.19 19.17 0.92
C VAL A 122 9.85 17.80 0.91
N ASN A 123 10.58 17.45 -0.15
CA ASN A 123 11.43 16.26 -0.17
C ASN A 123 12.44 16.30 0.98
N SER A 124 13.10 17.45 1.19
CA SER A 124 14.05 17.64 2.30
C SER A 124 13.38 17.48 3.67
N ALA A 125 12.14 17.98 3.85
CA ALA A 125 11.38 17.85 5.08
C ALA A 125 10.91 16.40 5.34
N ARG A 126 10.47 15.69 4.28
CA ARG A 126 10.11 14.27 4.33
C ARG A 126 11.33 13.44 4.76
N GLY A 127 12.48 13.67 4.15
CA GLY A 127 13.72 12.99 4.47
C GLY A 127 13.59 11.46 4.38
N ASN A 128 13.75 10.77 5.51
CA ASN A 128 13.50 9.33 5.64
C ASN A 128 12.42 9.00 6.67
N LYS A 129 11.53 9.95 6.99
CA LYS A 129 10.42 9.72 7.92
C LYS A 129 9.49 8.65 7.33
N PRO A 130 9.05 7.67 8.13
CA PRO A 130 7.96 6.78 7.72
C PRO A 130 6.69 7.59 7.47
N PHE A 131 5.86 7.07 6.58
CA PHE A 131 4.55 7.65 6.34
C PHE A 131 3.58 7.26 7.46
N ASN A 132 2.71 8.18 7.83
CA ASN A 132 1.59 7.93 8.74
C ASN A 132 0.56 9.05 8.61
N ASP A 133 -0.64 8.84 9.14
CA ASP A 133 -1.55 9.94 9.46
C ASP A 133 -1.02 10.67 10.70
N ILE A 134 -1.08 12.00 10.69
CA ILE A 134 -0.62 12.89 11.73
C ILE A 134 -1.84 13.62 12.28
N ASP A 135 -2.00 13.64 13.60
CA ASP A 135 -3.00 14.51 14.21
C ASP A 135 -2.67 15.97 13.85
N ASP A 136 -3.62 16.71 13.25
CA ASP A 136 -3.47 18.11 12.82
C ASP A 136 -2.76 19.01 13.85
N TRP A 137 -2.96 18.74 15.15
CA TRP A 137 -2.36 19.50 16.26
C TRP A 137 -0.87 19.22 16.48
N LEU A 138 -0.37 18.10 15.96
CA LEU A 138 1.03 17.67 15.98
C LEU A 138 1.77 18.05 14.68
N THR A 139 1.06 18.52 13.66
CA THR A 139 1.66 18.96 12.39
C THR A 139 2.44 20.25 12.57
N GLU A 140 3.75 20.19 12.25
CA GLU A 140 4.65 21.34 12.34
C GLU A 140 4.53 22.24 11.12
N THR A 141 4.34 21.64 9.94
CA THR A 141 4.28 22.37 8.67
C THR A 141 3.36 21.68 7.68
N TRP A 142 2.51 22.48 7.04
CA TRP A 142 1.57 22.07 6.01
C TRP A 142 2.06 22.58 4.65
N TYR A 143 2.13 21.72 3.64
CA TYR A 143 2.63 22.07 2.30
C TYR A 143 1.55 21.93 1.22
N ARG A 144 1.35 22.98 0.42
CA ARG A 144 0.47 22.94 -0.76
C ARG A 144 0.95 23.92 -1.81
N LEU A 145 0.93 23.50 -3.07
CA LEU A 145 1.50 24.22 -4.21
C LEU A 145 2.93 24.68 -3.89
N ASP A 146 3.19 25.98 -4.06
CA ASP A 146 4.49 26.62 -3.81
C ASP A 146 4.63 27.20 -2.40
N TYR A 147 3.64 27.03 -1.51
CA TYR A 147 3.60 27.66 -0.20
C TYR A 147 3.46 26.65 0.96
N GLU A 148 3.74 27.14 2.17
CA GLU A 148 3.66 26.39 3.42
C GLU A 148 2.94 27.18 4.51
N LEU A 149 2.35 26.48 5.48
CA LEU A 149 1.68 27.06 6.66
C LEU A 149 2.20 26.39 7.94
N ASN A 150 2.28 27.16 9.02
CA ASN A 150 2.68 26.69 10.36
C ASN A 150 1.48 26.58 11.32
N SER A 151 0.27 26.48 10.77
CA SER A 151 -0.99 26.34 11.49
C SER A 151 -2.00 25.62 10.61
N ILE A 152 -2.92 24.88 11.24
CA ILE A 152 -3.96 24.10 10.58
C ILE A 152 -4.68 24.93 9.48
N PRO A 153 -4.72 24.47 8.21
CA PRO A 153 -5.40 25.15 7.12
C PRO A 153 -6.89 25.34 7.40
N SER A 154 -7.43 26.50 7.04
CA SER A 154 -8.87 26.79 7.22
C SER A 154 -9.77 26.18 6.14
N SER A 155 -9.18 25.62 5.07
CA SER A 155 -9.88 24.99 3.95
C SER A 155 -8.93 24.11 3.15
N ASN A 156 -9.49 23.14 2.41
CA ASN A 156 -8.75 22.22 1.55
C ASN A 156 -7.67 21.42 2.30
N ILE A 157 -7.92 21.06 3.56
CA ILE A 157 -6.95 20.37 4.42
C ILE A 157 -6.41 19.09 3.75
N ASN A 158 -7.30 18.31 3.13
CA ASN A 158 -6.98 17.11 2.36
C ASN A 158 -6.06 17.32 1.15
N GLU A 159 -5.82 18.56 0.71
CA GLU A 159 -4.89 18.89 -0.38
C GLU A 159 -3.49 19.29 0.12
N PHE A 160 -3.26 19.29 1.43
CA PHE A 160 -1.95 19.55 2.00
C PHE A 160 -1.24 18.24 2.34
N SER A 161 0.08 18.23 2.22
CA SER A 161 0.90 17.25 2.93
C SER A 161 1.41 17.85 4.24
N GLU A 162 1.61 17.00 5.23
CA GLU A 162 1.91 17.37 6.60
C GLU A 162 3.26 16.83 7.02
N ASN A 163 4.06 17.69 7.64
CA ASN A 163 5.31 17.30 8.25
C ASN A 163 5.19 17.42 9.76
N GLY A 164 5.26 16.27 10.44
CA GLY A 164 5.40 16.18 11.88
C GLY A 164 6.83 15.86 12.30
N ILE A 165 7.06 15.71 13.59
CA ILE A 165 8.39 15.41 14.14
C ILE A 165 8.92 14.03 13.70
N ASN A 166 8.06 13.00 13.72
CA ASN A 166 8.44 11.61 13.48
C ASN A 166 7.94 11.06 12.14
N TYR A 167 6.87 11.63 11.60
CA TYR A 167 6.15 11.12 10.44
C TYR A 167 5.97 12.19 9.38
N PHE A 168 5.69 11.75 8.16
CA PHE A 168 5.24 12.60 7.07
C PHE A 168 3.90 12.06 6.56
N GLU A 169 2.90 12.92 6.43
CA GLU A 169 1.60 12.57 5.87
C GLU A 169 1.49 13.20 4.47
N PRO A 170 1.33 12.42 3.40
CA PRO A 170 1.05 12.97 2.10
C PRO A 170 -0.43 13.38 2.00
N LYS A 171 -0.74 14.30 1.10
CA LYS A 171 -2.13 14.66 0.77
C LYS A 171 -2.97 13.42 0.42
N GLU A 172 -4.27 13.49 0.66
CA GLU A 172 -5.16 12.32 0.64
C GLU A 172 -5.16 11.55 -0.68
N ASN A 173 -5.18 12.26 -1.81
CA ASN A 173 -5.39 11.65 -3.13
C ASN A 173 -4.14 11.00 -3.76
N VAL A 174 -3.08 10.78 -2.98
CA VAL A 174 -1.89 10.02 -3.39
C VAL A 174 -1.48 8.96 -2.36
N LYS A 175 -2.27 8.78 -1.29
CA LYS A 175 -1.97 7.88 -0.19
C LYS A 175 -1.90 6.42 -0.68
N GLY A 176 -2.81 6.02 -1.56
CA GLY A 176 -2.86 4.69 -2.15
C GLY A 176 -1.71 4.44 -3.14
N ASP A 177 -1.41 5.42 -3.99
CA ASP A 177 -0.27 5.38 -4.92
C ASP A 177 1.05 5.13 -4.17
N ILE A 178 1.25 5.82 -3.05
CA ILE A 178 2.44 5.71 -2.21
C ILE A 178 2.47 4.34 -1.52
N ALA A 179 1.35 3.88 -0.96
CA ALA A 179 1.24 2.57 -0.35
C ALA A 179 1.69 1.46 -1.30
N ARG A 180 1.12 1.42 -2.51
CA ARG A 180 1.45 0.41 -3.53
C ARG A 180 2.90 0.50 -4.00
N ALA A 181 3.51 1.70 -4.00
CA ALA A 181 4.94 1.86 -4.31
C ALA A 181 5.86 1.36 -3.18
N ILE A 182 5.46 1.51 -1.91
CA ILE A 182 6.22 1.00 -0.76
C ILE A 182 6.12 -0.52 -0.65
N PHE A 183 4.91 -1.10 -0.78
CA PHE A 183 4.73 -2.55 -0.84
C PHE A 183 5.55 -3.16 -1.99
N TYR A 184 5.51 -2.54 -3.17
CA TYR A 184 6.37 -2.92 -4.30
C TYR A 184 7.85 -2.94 -3.94
N PHE A 185 8.38 -1.84 -3.41
CA PHE A 185 9.80 -1.76 -3.09
C PHE A 185 10.21 -2.84 -2.08
N PHE A 186 9.42 -2.99 -1.01
CA PHE A 186 9.69 -3.97 0.03
C PHE A 186 9.68 -5.41 -0.48
N THR A 187 8.76 -5.74 -1.39
CA THR A 187 8.71 -7.08 -2.01
C THR A 187 9.87 -7.32 -2.96
N ILE A 188 10.11 -6.41 -3.90
CA ILE A 188 11.12 -6.62 -4.96
C ILE A 188 12.54 -6.57 -4.39
N TYR A 189 12.81 -5.66 -3.45
CA TYR A 189 14.14 -5.41 -2.90
C TYR A 189 14.28 -5.85 -1.43
N ASN A 190 13.54 -6.90 -1.05
CA ASN A 190 13.47 -7.37 0.34
C ASN A 190 14.83 -7.63 1.01
N ASP A 191 15.80 -8.14 0.25
CA ASP A 191 17.15 -8.46 0.72
C ASP A 191 17.96 -7.26 1.23
N VAL A 192 17.59 -6.05 0.80
CA VAL A 192 18.31 -4.80 1.08
C VAL A 192 17.43 -3.72 1.72
N ALA A 193 16.11 -3.94 1.73
CA ALA A 193 15.14 -3.06 2.37
C ALA A 193 15.33 -3.06 3.90
N ASP A 194 15.21 -1.89 4.53
CA ASP A 194 15.04 -1.78 5.98
C ASP A 194 13.66 -2.30 6.41
N HIS A 195 13.63 -3.44 7.10
CA HIS A 195 12.39 -4.08 7.56
C HIS A 195 11.69 -3.29 8.66
N GLY A 196 12.44 -2.63 9.55
CA GLY A 196 11.86 -1.81 10.62
C GLY A 196 11.10 -0.60 10.08
N PHE A 197 11.63 0.01 9.02
CA PHE A 197 10.96 1.09 8.29
C PHE A 197 9.63 0.64 7.68
N PHE A 198 9.60 -0.52 7.03
CA PHE A 198 8.36 -1.07 6.48
C PHE A 198 7.34 -1.42 7.57
N GLU A 199 7.73 -2.22 8.57
CA GLU A 199 6.80 -2.67 9.63
C GLU A 199 6.22 -1.50 10.42
N SER A 200 6.96 -0.39 10.58
CA SER A 200 6.46 0.81 11.29
C SER A 200 5.29 1.54 10.62
N GLN A 201 5.04 1.28 9.32
CA GLN A 201 4.02 1.94 8.52
C GLN A 201 3.13 0.96 7.75
N LYS A 202 3.36 -0.35 7.87
CA LYS A 202 2.65 -1.38 7.09
C LYS A 202 1.12 -1.27 7.22
N GLU A 203 0.63 -1.12 8.45
CA GLU A 203 -0.80 -1.01 8.76
C GLU A 203 -1.44 0.23 8.12
N ILE A 204 -0.83 1.40 8.31
CA ILE A 204 -1.36 2.65 7.75
C ILE A 204 -1.31 2.65 6.21
N LEU A 205 -0.28 2.07 5.61
CA LEU A 205 -0.21 1.92 4.16
C LEU A 205 -1.31 0.99 3.62
N TYR A 206 -1.68 -0.06 4.35
CA TYR A 206 -2.80 -0.90 3.95
C TYR A 206 -4.16 -0.19 4.07
N GLN A 207 -4.35 0.58 5.13
CA GLN A 207 -5.53 1.44 5.25
C GLN A 207 -5.62 2.40 4.05
N TRP A 208 -4.53 3.09 3.73
CA TRP A 208 -4.46 3.99 2.57
C TRP A 208 -4.70 3.30 1.23
N HIS A 209 -4.19 2.08 1.04
CA HIS A 209 -4.48 1.28 -0.16
C HIS A 209 -5.98 1.03 -0.34
N ASN A 210 -6.71 0.81 0.74
CA ASN A 210 -8.17 0.58 0.70
C ASN A 210 -8.98 1.86 0.54
N GLU A 211 -8.51 2.98 1.12
CA GLU A 211 -9.20 4.27 1.09
C GLU A 211 -8.97 5.04 -0.23
N ASP A 212 -7.81 4.87 -0.85
CA ASP A 212 -7.43 5.46 -2.14
C ASP A 212 -7.19 4.35 -3.20
N PRO A 213 -8.28 3.86 -3.82
CA PRO A 213 -8.24 2.71 -4.72
C PRO A 213 -7.54 3.04 -6.03
N ILE A 214 -7.03 1.99 -6.68
CA ILE A 214 -6.30 2.10 -7.95
C ILE A 214 -7.14 2.82 -9.00
N ASN A 215 -6.49 3.77 -9.69
CA ASN A 215 -7.11 4.49 -10.79
C ASN A 215 -6.36 4.33 -12.12
N ASN A 216 -6.99 4.77 -13.21
CA ASN A 216 -6.43 4.64 -14.55
C ASN A 216 -5.10 5.39 -14.75
N LEU A 217 -4.83 6.45 -13.98
CA LEU A 217 -3.56 7.16 -14.07
C LEU A 217 -2.43 6.27 -13.55
N GLU A 218 -2.64 5.57 -12.44
CA GLU A 218 -1.66 4.61 -11.92
C GLU A 218 -1.45 3.42 -12.85
N ILE A 219 -2.53 2.85 -13.39
CA ILE A 219 -2.46 1.74 -14.36
C ILE A 219 -1.65 2.18 -15.59
N ASN A 220 -1.94 3.36 -16.15
CA ASN A 220 -1.19 3.87 -17.30
C ASN A 220 0.28 4.14 -16.93
N ARG A 221 0.52 4.75 -15.76
CA ARG A 221 1.87 5.06 -15.29
C ARG A 221 2.70 3.79 -15.12
N THR A 222 2.14 2.75 -14.50
CA THR A 222 2.89 1.52 -14.26
C THR A 222 3.24 0.79 -15.56
N TRP A 223 2.35 0.79 -16.55
CA TRP A 223 2.65 0.20 -17.86
C TRP A 223 3.61 1.04 -18.70
N ASN A 224 3.55 2.37 -18.61
CA ASN A 224 4.54 3.25 -19.24
C ASN A 224 5.94 3.08 -18.65
N ILE A 225 6.05 2.83 -17.33
CA ILE A 225 7.32 2.47 -16.70
C ILE A 225 7.77 1.09 -17.17
N ALA A 226 6.85 0.13 -17.21
CA ALA A 226 7.14 -1.24 -17.59
C ALA A 226 7.84 -1.31 -18.95
N SER A 227 7.48 -0.48 -19.94
CA SER A 227 8.15 -0.49 -21.25
C SER A 227 9.65 -0.18 -21.20
N TYR A 228 10.13 0.45 -20.14
CA TYR A 228 11.54 0.72 -19.87
C TYR A 228 12.17 -0.28 -18.89
N GLN A 229 11.36 -1.09 -18.20
CA GLN A 229 11.79 -2.04 -17.16
C GLN A 229 11.28 -3.46 -17.47
N ASN A 230 11.73 -4.02 -18.60
CA ASN A 230 11.44 -5.40 -19.05
C ASN A 230 9.96 -5.74 -19.30
N ASN A 231 9.09 -4.76 -19.54
CA ASN A 231 7.63 -4.91 -19.58
C ASN A 231 7.05 -5.48 -18.27
N ILE A 232 7.68 -5.15 -17.13
CA ILE A 232 7.24 -5.55 -15.80
C ILE A 232 6.58 -4.35 -15.09
N PRO A 233 5.24 -4.37 -14.89
CA PRO A 233 4.55 -3.36 -14.10
C PRO A 233 4.74 -3.61 -12.60
N ASN A 234 4.31 -2.65 -11.78
CA ASN A 234 4.14 -2.86 -10.34
C ASN A 234 2.92 -3.79 -10.14
N PRO A 235 3.11 -5.03 -9.66
CA PRO A 235 2.03 -6.01 -9.48
C PRO A 235 0.93 -5.50 -8.54
N PHE A 236 1.26 -4.71 -7.52
CA PHE A 236 0.28 -4.15 -6.57
C PHE A 236 -0.63 -3.08 -7.18
N ILE A 237 -0.33 -2.59 -8.39
CA ILE A 237 -1.22 -1.72 -9.19
C ILE A 237 -2.07 -2.55 -10.16
N ILE A 238 -1.60 -3.74 -10.54
CA ILE A 238 -2.30 -4.62 -11.49
C ILE A 238 -3.36 -5.48 -10.81
N ASP A 239 -3.08 -5.90 -9.57
CA ASP A 239 -3.97 -6.72 -8.75
C ASP A 239 -4.03 -6.12 -7.34
N GLU A 240 -5.16 -5.47 -7.04
CA GLU A 240 -5.40 -4.81 -5.75
C GLU A 240 -5.45 -5.77 -4.56
N THR A 241 -5.70 -7.06 -4.81
CA THR A 241 -5.82 -8.08 -3.76
C THR A 241 -4.47 -8.47 -3.18
N LEU A 242 -3.37 -8.17 -3.89
CA LEU A 242 -2.02 -8.62 -3.50
C LEU A 242 -1.55 -8.03 -2.19
N VAL A 243 -1.91 -6.79 -1.85
CA VAL A 243 -1.51 -6.20 -0.56
C VAL A 243 -2.02 -7.07 0.58
N PHE A 244 -3.33 -7.36 0.59
CA PHE A 244 -3.92 -8.24 1.58
C PHE A 244 -3.32 -9.64 1.51
N ARG A 245 -3.41 -10.30 0.35
CA ARG A 245 -2.99 -11.70 0.17
C ARG A 245 -1.52 -11.96 0.48
N THR A 246 -0.66 -10.95 0.37
CA THR A 246 0.78 -11.09 0.62
C THR A 246 1.16 -10.76 2.07
N PHE A 247 0.55 -9.73 2.67
CA PHE A 247 1.05 -9.14 3.93
C PHE A 247 0.10 -9.26 5.12
N PHE A 248 -1.20 -9.38 4.86
CA PHE A 248 -2.27 -9.42 5.86
C PHE A 248 -3.08 -10.71 5.80
N TYR A 249 -2.76 -11.56 4.83
CA TYR A 249 -3.21 -12.93 4.84
C TYR A 249 -2.48 -13.63 5.97
N GLU A 250 -3.16 -13.63 7.11
CA GLU A 250 -3.04 -14.72 8.04
C GLU A 250 -3.60 -15.91 7.26
N GLU A 251 -2.71 -16.82 6.82
CA GLU A 251 -3.13 -18.22 6.75
C GLU A 251 -3.86 -18.42 8.05
N ASN A 252 -5.17 -18.67 8.00
CA ASN A 252 -5.91 -19.06 9.18
C ASN A 252 -4.98 -20.02 9.90
N SER A 253 -4.41 -19.59 11.02
CA SER A 253 -3.72 -20.51 11.91
C SER A 253 -4.88 -21.37 12.37
N ASP A 254 -5.09 -22.43 11.61
CA ASP A 254 -6.02 -23.51 11.80
C ASP A 254 -7.37 -23.14 12.42
N ASN A 255 -8.12 -22.14 11.93
CA ASN A 255 -9.51 -21.97 12.38
C ASN A 255 -9.63 -21.99 13.93
N VAL A 256 -8.64 -21.46 14.67
CA VAL A 256 -8.53 -21.68 16.13
C VAL A 256 -9.83 -21.25 16.80
N GLY A 257 -10.53 -22.20 17.40
CA GLY A 257 -11.85 -22.01 17.99
C GLY A 257 -13.06 -22.43 17.13
N ASP A 258 -12.92 -22.70 15.83
CA ASP A 258 -13.96 -23.29 14.95
C ASP A 258 -13.74 -24.81 14.84
N ILE A 259 -13.93 -25.51 15.97
CA ILE A 259 -13.76 -26.96 16.05
C ILE A 259 -14.90 -27.69 15.29
N THR A 260 -16.06 -27.05 15.11
CA THR A 260 -17.15 -27.59 14.29
C THR A 260 -16.92 -27.45 12.79
N GLN A 261 -15.96 -26.62 12.37
CA GLN A 261 -15.62 -26.31 10.98
C GLN A 261 -16.81 -25.72 10.21
N ASP A 262 -17.69 -25.01 10.91
CA ASP A 262 -18.89 -24.41 10.33
C ASP A 262 -18.71 -22.91 10.02
N GLY A 263 -17.53 -22.37 10.32
CA GLY A 263 -17.16 -20.97 10.15
C GLY A 263 -17.66 -20.06 11.27
N ILE A 264 -18.23 -20.61 12.35
CA ILE A 264 -18.81 -19.85 13.46
C ILE A 264 -18.24 -20.33 14.79
N ILE A 265 -17.33 -19.54 15.35
CA ILE A 265 -16.76 -19.80 16.69
C ILE A 265 -17.81 -19.47 17.76
N ASN A 266 -18.31 -20.50 18.45
CA ASN A 266 -19.34 -20.36 19.48
C ASN A 266 -19.25 -21.45 20.57
N ILE A 267 -20.24 -21.49 21.46
CA ILE A 267 -20.24 -22.43 22.60
C ILE A 267 -20.28 -23.90 22.17
N VAL A 268 -20.74 -24.21 20.97
CA VAL A 268 -20.78 -25.56 20.42
C VAL A 268 -19.35 -26.09 20.20
N ASP A 269 -18.42 -25.23 19.79
CA ASP A 269 -17.01 -25.59 19.61
C ASP A 269 -16.35 -25.94 20.96
N ILE A 270 -16.65 -25.16 22.01
CA ILE A 270 -16.21 -25.46 23.39
C ILE A 270 -16.79 -26.78 23.89
N ILE A 271 -18.07 -27.07 23.61
CA ILE A 271 -18.66 -28.37 23.97
C ILE A 271 -17.87 -29.50 23.29
N LEU A 272 -17.39 -29.27 22.07
CA LEU A 272 -16.59 -30.25 21.34
C LEU A 272 -15.23 -30.50 22.02
N MET A 273 -14.54 -29.44 22.46
CA MET A 273 -13.29 -29.53 23.21
C MET A 273 -13.48 -30.22 24.57
N VAL A 274 -14.55 -29.89 25.30
CA VAL A 274 -14.85 -30.50 26.60
C VAL A 274 -15.13 -31.99 26.45
N ASN A 275 -15.91 -32.39 25.45
CA ASN A 275 -16.17 -33.80 25.18
C ASN A 275 -14.90 -34.55 24.78
N PHE A 276 -13.96 -33.91 24.06
CA PHE A 276 -12.65 -34.49 23.76
C PHE A 276 -11.83 -34.72 25.04
N ILE A 277 -11.71 -33.70 25.88
CA ILE A 277 -10.99 -33.77 27.17
C ILE A 277 -11.59 -34.82 28.11
N LEU A 278 -12.91 -35.01 28.07
CA LEU A 278 -13.64 -36.02 28.85
C LEU A 278 -13.62 -37.41 28.22
N GLU A 279 -12.89 -37.62 27.12
CA GLU A 279 -12.81 -38.88 26.37
C GLU A 279 -14.20 -39.38 25.88
N LEU A 280 -15.13 -38.46 25.64
CA LEU A 280 -16.48 -38.75 25.14
C LEU A 280 -16.55 -38.75 23.61
N GLN A 281 -15.58 -38.13 22.93
CA GLN A 281 -15.45 -38.13 21.48
C GLN A 281 -13.99 -37.87 21.06
N ASP A 282 -13.63 -38.34 19.87
CA ASP A 282 -12.34 -38.02 19.25
C ASP A 282 -12.49 -36.83 18.30
N LEU A 283 -11.41 -36.06 18.13
CA LEU A 283 -11.30 -35.02 17.11
C LEU A 283 -10.52 -35.56 15.91
N ASN A 284 -10.88 -35.13 14.70
CA ASN A 284 -10.04 -35.36 13.53
C ASN A 284 -8.82 -34.41 13.55
N ASN A 285 -7.86 -34.59 12.64
CA ASN A 285 -6.63 -33.79 12.64
C ASN A 285 -6.88 -32.28 12.52
N GLU A 286 -7.81 -31.86 11.67
CA GLU A 286 -8.12 -30.43 11.48
C GLU A 286 -8.82 -29.87 12.72
N GLN A 287 -9.77 -30.61 13.29
CA GLN A 287 -10.43 -30.23 14.54
C GLN A 287 -9.48 -30.18 15.73
N PHE A 288 -8.47 -31.04 15.74
CA PHE A 288 -7.43 -31.04 16.77
C PHE A 288 -6.57 -29.78 16.66
N LEU A 289 -6.16 -29.41 15.45
CA LEU A 289 -5.42 -28.17 15.21
C LEU A 289 -6.25 -26.94 15.61
N SER A 290 -7.53 -26.90 15.23
CA SER A 290 -8.45 -25.82 15.63
C SER A 290 -8.75 -25.77 17.13
N ALA A 291 -8.52 -26.87 17.85
CA ALA A 291 -8.70 -26.95 19.30
C ALA A 291 -7.41 -26.68 20.08
N ASP A 292 -6.23 -26.74 19.46
CA ASP A 292 -4.91 -26.52 20.08
C ASP A 292 -4.50 -25.05 19.96
N GLY A 293 -5.23 -24.18 20.66
CA GLY A 293 -5.13 -22.73 20.48
C GLY A 293 -3.84 -22.09 20.95
N ASN A 294 -3.01 -22.80 21.73
CA ASN A 294 -1.67 -22.36 22.11
C ASN A 294 -0.54 -23.13 21.38
N GLU A 295 -0.90 -24.03 20.47
CA GLU A 295 0.01 -24.85 19.65
C GLU A 295 1.02 -25.69 20.47
N ASP A 296 0.63 -26.14 21.67
CA ASP A 296 1.51 -26.94 22.54
C ASP A 296 1.39 -28.46 22.30
N GLY A 297 0.47 -28.87 21.42
CA GLY A 297 0.18 -30.25 21.08
C GLY A 297 -0.72 -30.95 22.10
N ILE A 298 -1.31 -30.23 23.06
CA ILE A 298 -2.13 -30.78 24.16
C ILE A 298 -3.39 -29.94 24.38
N ILE A 299 -4.53 -30.43 23.89
CA ILE A 299 -5.84 -29.80 24.16
C ILE A 299 -6.21 -29.93 25.65
N ASN A 300 -6.28 -28.79 26.34
CA ASN A 300 -6.58 -28.68 27.74
C ASN A 300 -7.43 -27.43 28.08
N ILE A 301 -7.50 -27.08 29.37
CA ILE A 301 -8.31 -25.94 29.82
C ILE A 301 -7.77 -24.59 29.32
N ILE A 302 -6.47 -24.50 29.03
CA ILE A 302 -5.84 -23.29 28.49
C ILE A 302 -6.41 -23.00 27.10
N ASP A 303 -6.55 -24.00 26.26
CA ASP A 303 -7.14 -23.86 24.91
C ASP A 303 -8.60 -23.45 24.98
N ILE A 304 -9.36 -24.04 25.91
CA ILE A 304 -10.76 -23.63 26.15
C ILE A 304 -10.83 -22.14 26.53
N LEU A 305 -9.89 -21.64 27.34
CA LEU A 305 -9.87 -20.22 27.72
C LEU A 305 -9.53 -19.32 26.52
N ILE A 306 -8.68 -19.79 25.61
CA ILE A 306 -8.35 -19.08 24.36
C ILE A 306 -9.61 -18.97 23.49
N VAL A 307 -10.30 -20.08 23.23
CA VAL A 307 -11.54 -20.09 22.43
C VAL A 307 -12.66 -19.28 23.12
N LEU A 308 -12.76 -19.34 24.45
CA LEU A 308 -13.70 -18.50 25.20
C LEU A 308 -13.44 -17.01 25.04
N ASN A 309 -12.18 -16.56 25.05
CA ASN A 309 -11.85 -15.16 24.85
C ASN A 309 -12.21 -14.71 23.42
N ILE A 310 -11.97 -15.56 22.42
CA ILE A 310 -12.39 -15.29 21.02
C ILE A 310 -13.91 -15.10 20.93
N ILE A 311 -14.70 -15.91 21.64
CA ILE A 311 -16.17 -15.76 21.67
C ILE A 311 -16.59 -14.48 22.40
N LEU A 312 -15.87 -14.05 23.44
CA LEU A 312 -16.23 -12.89 24.26
C LEU A 312 -15.80 -11.54 23.64
N GLU A 313 -14.83 -11.55 22.73
CA GLU A 313 -14.34 -10.37 22.00
C GLU A 313 -15.14 -10.09 20.71
N ASN A 314 -15.93 -11.06 20.24
CA ASN A 314 -16.88 -10.94 19.13
C ASN A 314 -18.31 -10.58 19.62
#